data_AF-A0A0K9PYF4-F1
#
_entry.id   AF-A0A0K9PYF4-F1
#
_cell.length_a   1.000
_cell.length_b   1.000
_cell.length_c   1.000
_cell.angle_alpha   90.00
_cell.angle_beta   90.00
_cell.angle_gamma   90.00
#
_symmetry.space_group_name_H-M   'P 1'
#
loop_
_entity.id
_entity.type
_entity.pdbx_description
1 polymer ?
#
loop_
_entity_poly.entity_id
_entity_poly.type
_entity_poly.pdbx_seq_one_letter_code
_entity_poly.pdbx_strand_id
1 'polypeptide(L)'
;MGIKEDLEAQKSEVQKWCSSFQNESFVPAGSNPEPAVVVNALRSLKSSEEFLKEHVDKGKKREAALIVTFAKKEQEISDLKSAVRDLKAQLKPSSIQARRLLLDPAIHEEFTRLKNLNEEKDKKVKELEENAKAVNFTSSSKMGKMLMAKCRTLQEENEEIGALACEGKMHELGMKLALQKSQNTELRSQFGVLYKQLDGLTRDVERSSEIAFILQEQIEIKNRTIKRLKLSVPEEQQQQQPNDTFVGPKENDGCEVAIALPREIKTEQY
;
A
#
# COMPACT_ATOMS: atom_id res chain seq x y z
N MET A 1 -75.20 14.17 -39.78
CA MET A 1 -76.66 14.22 -39.70
C MET A 1 -77.20 15.65 -39.66
N GLY A 2 -76.49 16.63 -39.07
CA GLY A 2 -77.02 18.01 -38.93
C GLY A 2 -77.08 18.91 -40.19
N ILE A 3 -76.21 18.75 -41.19
CA ILE A 3 -76.17 19.69 -42.35
C ILE A 3 -77.46 19.62 -43.19
N LYS A 4 -78.09 18.43 -43.29
CA LYS A 4 -79.31 18.25 -44.08
C LYS A 4 -80.53 18.84 -43.37
N GLU A 5 -80.60 18.70 -42.06
CA GLU A 5 -81.65 19.27 -41.20
C GLU A 5 -81.56 20.80 -41.19
N ASP A 6 -80.35 21.37 -41.09
CA ASP A 6 -80.14 22.83 -41.18
C ASP A 6 -80.55 23.39 -42.55
N LEU A 7 -80.23 22.68 -43.65
CA LEU A 7 -80.62 23.11 -44.99
C LEU A 7 -82.16 23.11 -45.16
N GLU A 8 -82.84 22.11 -44.61
CA GLU A 8 -84.30 22.00 -44.63
C GLU A 8 -84.94 23.14 -43.80
N ALA A 9 -84.38 23.44 -42.62
CA ALA A 9 -84.80 24.54 -41.77
C ALA A 9 -84.65 25.90 -42.47
N GLN A 10 -83.48 26.17 -43.05
CA GLN A 10 -83.21 27.40 -43.81
C GLN A 10 -84.16 27.56 -45.01
N LYS A 11 -84.46 26.48 -45.73
CA LYS A 11 -85.44 26.49 -46.84
C LYS A 11 -86.85 26.81 -46.34
N SER A 12 -87.27 26.21 -45.23
CA SER A 12 -88.59 26.48 -44.63
C SER A 12 -88.73 27.94 -44.19
N GLU A 13 -87.65 28.53 -43.69
CA GLU A 13 -87.61 29.92 -43.24
C GLU A 13 -87.70 30.87 -44.43
N VAL A 14 -86.91 30.65 -45.49
CA VAL A 14 -87.02 31.42 -46.75
C VAL A 14 -88.44 31.33 -47.33
N GLN A 15 -89.05 30.15 -47.30
CA GLN A 15 -90.42 29.96 -47.78
C GLN A 15 -91.45 30.72 -46.94
N LYS A 16 -91.25 30.75 -45.61
CA LYS A 16 -92.08 31.53 -44.68
C LYS A 16 -91.96 33.03 -45.00
N TRP A 17 -90.75 33.54 -45.21
CA TRP A 17 -90.53 34.93 -45.62
C TRP A 17 -91.20 35.24 -46.96
N CYS A 18 -91.02 34.41 -47.99
CA CYS A 18 -91.68 34.59 -49.28
C CYS A 18 -93.21 34.63 -49.16
N SER A 19 -93.79 33.78 -48.31
CA SER A 19 -95.23 33.73 -48.07
C SER A 19 -95.72 34.98 -47.34
N SER A 20 -94.96 35.51 -46.38
CA SER A 20 -95.29 36.76 -45.69
C SER A 20 -95.31 37.95 -46.65
N PHE A 21 -94.31 38.08 -47.53
CA PHE A 21 -94.25 39.17 -48.50
C PHE A 21 -95.33 39.11 -49.58
N GLN A 22 -95.81 37.92 -49.94
CA GLN A 22 -96.92 37.79 -50.89
C GLN A 22 -98.28 38.12 -50.26
N ASN A 23 -98.44 37.91 -48.95
CA ASN A 23 -99.71 38.04 -48.26
C ASN A 23 -99.89 39.37 -47.51
N GLU A 24 -98.83 40.15 -47.27
CA GLU A 24 -98.94 41.48 -46.68
C GLU A 24 -99.10 42.58 -47.74
N SER A 25 -100.25 43.23 -47.79
CA SER A 25 -100.39 44.49 -48.51
C SER A 25 -99.72 45.60 -47.70
N PHE A 26 -98.58 46.09 -48.18
CA PHE A 26 -97.76 47.10 -47.49
C PHE A 26 -98.38 48.53 -47.47
N VAL A 27 -99.66 48.67 -47.84
CA VAL A 27 -100.38 49.94 -47.87
C VAL A 27 -101.59 49.83 -46.93
N PRO A 28 -101.71 50.71 -45.91
CA PRO A 28 -102.90 50.75 -45.06
C PRO A 28 -104.13 51.10 -45.90
N ALA A 29 -105.18 50.29 -45.83
CA ALA A 29 -106.42 50.54 -46.54
C ALA A 29 -107.00 51.92 -46.16
N GLY A 30 -107.08 52.84 -47.13
CA GLY A 30 -107.75 54.14 -46.98
C GLY A 30 -106.86 55.38 -46.84
N SER A 31 -105.55 55.28 -46.99
CA SER A 31 -104.65 56.44 -47.13
C SER A 31 -104.16 56.54 -48.57
N ASN A 32 -104.34 57.70 -49.22
CA ASN A 32 -103.71 58.00 -50.51
C ASN A 32 -102.31 58.55 -50.19
N PRO A 33 -101.24 57.72 -50.19
CA PRO A 33 -99.93 58.21 -49.82
C PRO A 33 -99.50 59.23 -50.86
N GLU A 34 -99.15 60.43 -50.40
CA GLU A 34 -98.69 61.49 -51.27
C GLU A 34 -97.55 60.95 -52.17
N PRO A 35 -97.63 61.07 -53.51
CA PRO A 35 -96.70 60.39 -54.42
C PRO A 35 -95.22 60.64 -54.10
N ALA A 36 -94.89 61.80 -53.55
CA ALA A 36 -93.56 62.17 -53.11
C ALA A 36 -93.02 61.26 -51.98
N VAL A 37 -93.85 60.86 -51.02
CA VAL A 37 -93.46 60.01 -49.88
C VAL A 37 -93.14 58.60 -50.35
N VAL A 38 -93.95 58.04 -51.25
CA VAL A 38 -93.73 56.71 -51.85
C VAL A 38 -92.45 56.70 -52.69
N VAL A 39 -92.23 57.73 -53.51
CA VAL A 39 -91.02 57.86 -54.33
C VAL A 39 -89.77 57.98 -53.47
N ASN A 40 -89.82 58.72 -52.35
CA ASN A 40 -88.71 58.84 -51.42
C ASN A 40 -88.43 57.52 -50.66
N ALA A 41 -89.47 56.80 -50.25
CA ALA A 41 -89.33 55.48 -49.63
C ALA A 41 -88.73 54.45 -50.60
N LEU A 42 -89.18 54.43 -51.86
CA LEU A 42 -88.61 53.58 -52.92
C LEU A 42 -87.14 53.94 -53.20
N ARG A 43 -86.79 55.23 -53.24
CA ARG A 43 -85.41 55.67 -53.40
C ARG A 43 -84.53 55.21 -52.24
N SER A 44 -85.01 55.34 -51.01
CA SER A 44 -84.33 54.87 -49.80
C SER A 44 -84.15 53.35 -49.81
N LEU A 45 -85.23 52.61 -50.12
CA LEU A 45 -85.20 51.16 -50.22
C LEU A 45 -84.20 50.68 -51.28
N LYS A 46 -84.18 51.31 -52.45
CA LYS A 46 -83.23 51.01 -53.52
C LYS A 46 -81.79 51.27 -53.09
N SER A 47 -81.53 52.38 -52.40
CA SER A 47 -80.18 52.66 -51.85
C SER A 47 -79.76 51.65 -50.78
N SER A 48 -80.70 51.19 -49.94
CA SER A 48 -80.45 50.15 -48.94
C SER A 48 -80.18 48.78 -49.58
N GLU A 49 -80.93 48.45 -50.64
CA GLU A 49 -80.71 47.25 -51.45
C GLU A 49 -79.31 47.26 -52.09
N GLU A 50 -78.93 48.37 -52.72
CA GLU A 50 -77.60 48.54 -53.32
C GLU A 50 -76.49 48.44 -52.26
N PHE A 51 -76.68 49.04 -51.08
CA PHE A 51 -75.75 48.96 -49.96
C PHE A 51 -75.58 47.52 -49.43
N LEU A 52 -76.68 46.80 -49.21
CA LEU A 52 -76.65 45.41 -48.76
C LEU A 52 -75.99 44.50 -49.80
N LYS A 53 -76.26 44.73 -51.09
CA LYS A 53 -75.63 44.00 -52.19
C LYS A 53 -74.11 44.20 -52.20
N GLU A 54 -73.65 45.44 -52.02
CA GLU A 54 -72.21 45.72 -51.90
C GLU A 54 -71.59 45.05 -50.68
N HIS A 55 -72.29 45.02 -49.53
CA HIS A 55 -71.80 44.34 -48.33
C HIS A 55 -71.72 42.81 -48.51
N VAL A 56 -72.70 42.21 -49.20
CA VAL A 56 -72.68 40.78 -49.56
C VAL A 56 -71.51 40.48 -50.50
N ASP A 57 -71.27 41.31 -51.51
CA ASP A 57 -70.16 41.12 -52.44
C ASP A 57 -68.80 41.27 -51.74
N LYS A 58 -68.67 42.22 -50.80
CA LYS A 58 -67.49 42.33 -49.92
C LYS A 58 -67.33 41.08 -49.05
N GLY A 59 -68.42 40.54 -48.50
CA GLY A 59 -68.43 39.29 -47.74
C GLY A 59 -67.90 38.11 -48.56
N LYS A 60 -68.46 37.89 -49.76
CA LYS A 60 -68.06 36.82 -50.68
C LYS A 60 -66.59 36.91 -51.08
N LYS A 61 -66.09 38.13 -51.35
CA LYS A 61 -64.66 38.34 -51.66
C LYS A 61 -63.75 38.00 -50.48
N ARG A 62 -64.14 38.36 -49.25
CA ARG A 62 -63.39 38.01 -48.04
C ARG A 62 -63.42 36.50 -47.79
N GLU A 63 -64.57 35.86 -47.95
CA GLU A 63 -64.72 34.41 -47.81
C GLU A 63 -63.85 33.65 -48.82
N ALA A 64 -63.89 34.04 -50.10
CA ALA A 64 -63.04 33.44 -51.13
C ALA A 64 -61.54 33.58 -50.82
N ALA A 65 -61.11 34.74 -50.30
CA ALA A 65 -59.73 34.93 -49.86
C ALA A 65 -59.36 34.00 -48.70
N LEU A 66 -60.27 33.83 -47.71
CA LEU A 66 -60.06 32.93 -46.59
C LEU A 66 -59.93 31.47 -47.05
N ILE A 67 -60.79 31.01 -47.95
CA ILE A 67 -60.73 29.64 -48.52
C ILE A 67 -59.35 29.37 -49.14
N VAL A 68 -58.84 30.30 -49.95
CA VAL A 68 -57.51 30.16 -50.58
C VAL A 68 -56.40 30.13 -49.51
N THR A 69 -56.46 31.00 -48.51
CA THR A 69 -55.44 31.00 -47.43
C THR A 69 -55.48 29.73 -46.60
N PHE A 70 -56.68 29.19 -46.35
CA PHE A 70 -56.86 27.95 -45.60
C PHE A 70 -56.30 26.75 -46.38
N ALA A 71 -56.64 26.63 -47.67
CA ALA A 71 -56.08 25.59 -48.54
C ALA A 71 -54.55 25.66 -48.60
N LYS A 72 -53.97 26.86 -48.67
CA LYS A 72 -52.51 27.04 -48.63
C LYS A 72 -51.90 26.57 -47.31
N LYS A 73 -52.57 26.85 -46.18
CA LYS A 73 -52.12 26.40 -44.85
C LYS A 73 -52.24 24.89 -44.67
N GLU A 74 -53.30 24.27 -45.20
CA GLU A 74 -53.44 22.81 -45.20
C GLU A 74 -52.34 22.12 -46.02
N GLN A 75 -52.00 22.68 -47.18
CA GLN A 75 -50.88 22.19 -48.00
C GLN A 75 -49.55 22.30 -47.23
N GLU A 76 -49.27 23.45 -46.61
CA GLU A 76 -48.07 23.67 -45.80
C GLU A 76 -47.96 22.66 -44.65
N ILE A 77 -49.08 22.36 -43.96
CA ILE A 77 -49.12 21.34 -42.90
C ILE A 77 -48.83 19.94 -43.48
N SER A 78 -49.34 19.63 -44.67
CA SER A 78 -49.08 18.34 -45.34
C SER A 78 -47.59 18.18 -45.69
N ASP A 79 -46.97 19.23 -46.22
CA ASP A 79 -45.55 19.26 -46.60
C ASP A 79 -44.65 19.19 -45.35
N LEU A 80 -44.99 19.88 -44.27
CA LEU A 80 -44.26 19.75 -43.00
C LEU A 80 -44.41 18.34 -42.41
N LYS A 81 -45.59 17.71 -42.52
CA LYS A 81 -45.79 16.33 -42.08
C LYS A 81 -44.96 15.33 -42.90
N SER A 82 -44.81 15.51 -44.22
CA SER A 82 -43.95 14.65 -45.03
C SER A 82 -42.48 14.84 -44.66
N ALA A 83 -42.01 16.08 -44.53
CA ALA A 83 -40.64 16.39 -44.11
C ALA A 83 -40.31 15.76 -42.75
N VAL A 84 -41.22 15.81 -41.77
CA VAL A 84 -41.04 15.15 -40.46
C VAL A 84 -40.95 13.63 -40.61
N ARG A 85 -41.77 13.00 -41.46
CA ARG A 85 -41.68 11.55 -41.71
C ARG A 85 -40.33 11.18 -42.33
N ASP A 86 -39.85 11.96 -43.28
CA ASP A 86 -38.58 11.70 -43.97
C ASP A 86 -37.38 11.90 -43.03
N LEU A 87 -37.35 12.98 -42.25
CA LEU A 87 -36.33 13.19 -41.22
C LEU A 87 -36.35 12.08 -40.16
N LYS A 88 -37.53 11.64 -39.74
CA LYS A 88 -37.66 10.51 -38.81
C LYS A 88 -37.16 9.19 -39.42
N ALA A 89 -37.32 9.01 -40.73
CA ALA A 89 -36.76 7.86 -41.45
C ALA A 89 -35.23 7.93 -41.55
N GLN A 90 -34.65 9.12 -41.74
CA GLN A 90 -33.21 9.35 -41.73
C GLN A 90 -32.58 9.21 -40.34
N LEU A 91 -33.28 9.63 -39.28
CA LEU A 91 -32.79 9.54 -37.90
C LEU A 91 -32.77 8.10 -37.38
N LYS A 92 -33.60 7.21 -37.92
CA LYS A 92 -33.41 5.77 -37.68
C LYS A 92 -32.08 5.41 -38.35
N PRO A 93 -31.02 5.04 -37.59
CA PRO A 93 -29.82 4.51 -38.20
C PRO A 93 -30.28 3.37 -39.10
N SER A 94 -29.80 3.33 -40.35
CA SER A 94 -30.06 2.18 -41.21
C SER A 94 -29.70 0.96 -40.38
N SER A 95 -30.70 0.17 -39.99
CA SER A 95 -30.53 -0.92 -39.03
C SER A 95 -29.47 -1.93 -39.51
N ILE A 96 -29.13 -1.86 -40.80
CA ILE A 96 -28.05 -2.58 -41.47
C ILE A 96 -26.68 -1.99 -41.13
N GLN A 97 -26.48 -0.67 -41.12
CA GLN A 97 -25.21 -0.05 -40.70
C GLN A 97 -24.96 -0.21 -39.21
N ALA A 98 -25.97 0.00 -38.36
CA ALA A 98 -25.82 -0.23 -36.91
C ALA A 98 -25.53 -1.70 -36.60
N ARG A 99 -26.22 -2.65 -37.27
CA ARG A 99 -25.87 -4.07 -37.18
C ARG A 99 -24.48 -4.36 -37.73
N ARG A 100 -24.09 -3.79 -38.88
CA ARG A 100 -22.77 -4.01 -39.47
C ARG A 100 -21.66 -3.50 -38.56
N LEU A 101 -21.86 -2.37 -37.88
CA LEU A 101 -20.94 -1.81 -36.90
C LEU A 101 -20.85 -2.68 -35.63
N LEU A 102 -21.98 -3.22 -35.17
CA LEU A 102 -22.06 -4.11 -34.00
C LEU A 102 -21.61 -5.56 -34.31
N LEU A 103 -21.62 -5.96 -35.58
CA LEU A 103 -21.19 -7.27 -36.07
C LEU A 103 -19.80 -7.23 -36.70
N ASP A 104 -19.12 -6.08 -36.72
CA ASP A 104 -17.76 -5.95 -37.22
C ASP A 104 -16.78 -6.48 -36.15
N PRO A 105 -16.05 -7.57 -36.44
CA PRO A 105 -15.08 -8.12 -35.49
C PRO A 105 -13.98 -7.13 -35.09
N ALA A 106 -13.56 -6.24 -35.99
CA ALA A 106 -12.52 -5.25 -35.71
C ALA A 106 -13.02 -4.18 -34.73
N ILE A 107 -14.30 -3.79 -34.83
CA ILE A 107 -14.92 -2.83 -33.90
C ILE A 107 -15.14 -3.46 -32.53
N HIS A 108 -15.52 -4.74 -32.48
CA HIS A 108 -15.60 -5.48 -31.22
C HIS A 108 -14.25 -5.59 -30.51
N GLU A 109 -13.18 -5.81 -31.26
CA GLU A 109 -11.82 -5.87 -30.73
C GLU A 109 -11.37 -4.52 -30.16
N GLU A 110 -11.58 -3.41 -30.88
CA GLU A 110 -11.26 -2.07 -30.37
C GLU A 110 -12.13 -1.69 -29.15
N PHE A 111 -13.41 -2.06 -29.14
CA PHE A 111 -14.26 -1.84 -27.98
C PHE A 111 -13.78 -2.63 -26.76
N THR A 112 -13.39 -3.89 -26.96
CA THR A 112 -12.84 -4.74 -25.90
C THR A 112 -11.50 -4.20 -25.39
N ARG A 113 -10.63 -3.78 -26.30
CA ARG A 113 -9.36 -3.14 -25.96
C ARG A 113 -9.56 -1.85 -25.17
N LEU A 114 -10.48 -0.98 -25.60
CA LEU A 114 -10.81 0.26 -24.89
C LEU A 114 -11.43 -0.01 -23.53
N LYS A 115 -12.32 -0.99 -23.44
CA LYS A 115 -12.92 -1.43 -22.17
C LYS A 115 -11.83 -1.91 -21.20
N ASN A 116 -10.94 -2.79 -21.65
CA ASN A 116 -9.83 -3.30 -20.83
C ASN A 116 -8.88 -2.18 -20.41
N LEU A 117 -8.54 -1.26 -21.33
CA LEU A 117 -7.70 -0.10 -21.02
C LEU A 117 -8.38 0.83 -20.00
N ASN A 118 -9.69 1.01 -20.09
CA ASN A 118 -10.45 1.80 -19.13
C ASN A 118 -10.48 1.13 -17.75
N GLU A 119 -10.74 -0.18 -17.69
CA GLU A 119 -10.69 -0.96 -16.45
C GLU A 119 -9.29 -0.94 -15.80
N GLU A 120 -8.23 -1.04 -16.60
CA GLU A 120 -6.84 -0.94 -16.14
C GLU A 120 -6.54 0.46 -15.57
N LYS A 121 -6.99 1.52 -16.25
CA LYS A 121 -6.80 2.91 -15.78
C LYS A 121 -7.61 3.19 -14.52
N ASP A 122 -8.84 2.71 -14.42
CA ASP A 122 -9.67 2.81 -13.20
C ASP A 122 -9.00 2.10 -12.02
N LYS A 123 -8.41 0.91 -12.26
CA LYS A 123 -7.62 0.22 -11.24
C LYS A 123 -6.40 1.05 -10.83
N LYS A 124 -5.68 1.64 -11.80
CA LYS A 124 -4.51 2.49 -11.51
C LYS A 124 -4.87 3.75 -10.73
N VAL A 125 -6.00 4.38 -11.04
CA VAL A 125 -6.51 5.53 -10.29
C VAL A 125 -6.83 5.11 -8.86
N LYS A 126 -7.51 3.99 -8.63
CA LYS A 126 -7.77 3.47 -7.28
C LYS A 126 -6.47 3.19 -6.51
N GLU A 127 -5.50 2.53 -7.13
CA GLU A 127 -4.18 2.29 -6.53
C GLU A 127 -3.46 3.59 -6.16
N LEU A 128 -3.46 4.59 -7.05
CA LEU A 128 -2.83 5.89 -6.80
C LEU A 128 -3.57 6.69 -5.73
N GLU A 129 -4.90 6.63 -5.68
CA GLU A 129 -5.70 7.23 -4.62
C GLU A 129 -5.45 6.56 -3.26
N GLU A 130 -5.37 5.23 -3.22
CA GLU A 130 -5.02 4.47 -2.02
C GLU A 130 -3.61 4.81 -1.55
N ASN A 131 -2.64 4.89 -2.47
CA ASN A 131 -1.29 5.33 -2.17
C ASN A 131 -1.24 6.78 -1.69
N ALA A 132 -1.98 7.69 -2.31
CA ALA A 132 -2.08 9.08 -1.86
C ALA A 132 -2.70 9.18 -0.46
N LYS A 133 -3.75 8.39 -0.19
CA LYS A 133 -4.35 8.26 1.16
C LYS A 133 -3.37 7.63 2.17
N ALA A 134 -2.51 6.71 1.73
CA ALA A 134 -1.48 6.08 2.56
C ALA A 134 -0.30 7.03 2.85
N VAL A 135 0.08 7.85 1.87
CA VAL A 135 1.11 8.90 2.00
C VAL A 135 0.64 10.02 2.96
N ASN A 136 -0.66 10.26 3.04
CA ASN A 136 -1.25 11.10 4.09
C ASN A 136 -1.31 10.35 5.43
N PHE A 137 -0.13 10.17 6.03
CA PHE A 137 0.04 9.56 7.34
C PHE A 137 -0.74 10.37 8.39
N THR A 138 -1.92 9.88 8.75
CA THR A 138 -2.70 10.41 9.86
C THR A 138 -2.57 9.43 11.03
N SER A 139 -2.16 9.92 12.19
CA SER A 139 -2.03 9.13 13.42
C SER A 139 -3.32 8.41 13.84
N SER A 140 -4.46 8.80 13.27
CA SER A 140 -5.78 8.19 13.46
C SER A 140 -6.13 7.08 12.46
N SER A 141 -5.45 6.96 11.32
CA SER A 141 -5.75 5.98 10.26
C SER A 141 -5.52 4.54 10.73
N LYS A 142 -6.45 3.62 10.39
CA LYS A 142 -6.36 2.19 10.73
C LYS A 142 -5.06 1.56 10.20
N MET A 143 -4.66 1.90 8.97
CA MET A 143 -3.42 1.41 8.36
C MET A 143 -2.19 2.03 9.03
N GLY A 144 -2.22 3.34 9.32
CA GLY A 144 -1.13 4.02 10.03
C GLY A 144 -0.89 3.46 11.44
N LYS A 145 -1.97 3.16 12.18
CA LYS A 145 -1.90 2.51 13.50
C LYS A 145 -1.32 1.10 13.42
N MET A 146 -1.71 0.31 12.41
CA MET A 146 -1.18 -1.03 12.19
C MET A 146 0.31 -0.99 11.84
N LEU A 147 0.74 -0.06 10.99
CA LEU A 147 2.15 0.11 10.65
C LEU A 147 2.96 0.54 11.88
N MET A 148 2.48 1.53 12.65
CA MET A 148 3.13 1.96 13.88
C MET A 148 3.20 0.86 14.94
N ALA A 149 2.17 0.01 15.05
CA ALA A 149 2.21 -1.18 15.90
C ALA A 149 3.30 -2.15 15.43
N LYS A 150 3.36 -2.44 14.12
CA LYS A 150 4.41 -3.30 13.55
C LYS A 150 5.82 -2.73 13.73
N CYS A 151 6.01 -1.42 13.57
CA CYS A 151 7.29 -0.77 13.83
C CYS A 151 7.68 -0.88 15.31
N ARG A 152 6.74 -0.70 16.25
CA ARG A 152 6.99 -0.91 17.68
C ARG A 152 7.40 -2.34 17.98
N THR A 153 6.68 -3.33 17.46
CA THR A 153 7.03 -4.75 17.66
C THR A 153 8.41 -5.09 17.09
N LEU A 154 8.73 -4.62 15.87
CA LEU A 154 10.07 -4.83 15.29
C LEU A 154 11.17 -4.12 16.09
N GLN A 155 10.88 -2.96 16.68
CA GLN A 155 11.80 -2.25 17.55
C GLN A 155 12.06 -3.06 18.83
N GLU A 156 11.00 -3.56 19.47
CA GLU A 156 11.06 -4.41 20.67
C GLU A 156 11.85 -5.71 20.39
N GLU A 157 11.58 -6.38 19.26
CA GLU A 157 12.32 -7.58 18.84
C GLU A 157 13.82 -7.28 18.62
N ASN A 158 14.16 -6.16 17.99
CA ASN A 158 15.56 -5.77 17.78
C ASN A 158 16.26 -5.45 19.10
N GLU A 159 15.58 -4.79 20.03
CA GLU A 159 16.08 -4.52 21.38
C GLU A 159 16.31 -5.82 22.16
N GLU A 160 15.39 -6.78 22.06
CA GLU A 160 15.53 -8.11 22.67
C GLU A 160 16.69 -8.90 22.08
N ILE A 161 16.85 -8.92 20.75
CA ILE A 161 18.00 -9.54 20.07
C ILE A 161 19.31 -8.89 20.54
N GLY A 162 19.34 -7.55 20.61
CA GLY A 162 20.48 -6.80 21.11
C GLY A 162 20.80 -7.12 22.56
N ALA A 163 19.78 -7.24 23.41
CA ALA A 163 19.92 -7.61 24.82
C ALA A 163 20.48 -9.04 24.97
N LEU A 164 19.90 -10.02 24.26
CA LEU A 164 20.36 -11.42 24.28
C LEU A 164 21.79 -11.56 23.76
N ALA A 165 22.15 -10.83 22.71
CA ALA A 165 23.52 -10.82 22.18
C ALA A 165 24.53 -10.24 23.19
N CYS A 166 24.16 -9.15 23.87
CA CYS A 166 24.97 -8.56 24.93
C CYS A 166 25.08 -9.50 26.14
N GLU A 167 23.97 -10.11 26.55
CA GLU A 167 23.90 -11.01 27.69
C GLU A 167 24.73 -12.27 27.47
N GLY A 168 24.67 -12.88 26.28
CA GLY A 168 25.46 -14.07 25.96
C GLY A 168 26.96 -13.84 26.08
N LYS A 169 27.48 -12.75 25.48
CA LYS A 169 28.91 -12.42 25.56
C LYS A 169 29.34 -12.03 26.98
N MET A 170 28.48 -11.32 27.71
CA MET A 170 28.73 -10.96 29.10
C MET A 170 28.78 -12.19 30.01
N HIS A 171 27.86 -13.15 29.84
CA HIS A 171 27.82 -14.39 30.61
C HIS A 171 29.05 -15.26 30.34
N GLU A 172 29.42 -15.44 29.06
CA GLU A 172 30.62 -16.18 28.65
C GLU A 172 31.91 -15.59 29.27
N LEU A 173 32.07 -14.26 29.17
CA LEU A 173 33.19 -13.56 29.80
C LEU A 173 33.17 -13.69 31.32
N GLY A 174 31.99 -13.66 31.95
CA GLY A 174 31.80 -13.91 33.37
C GLY A 174 32.26 -15.30 33.81
N MET A 175 31.92 -16.34 33.04
CA MET A 175 32.37 -17.71 33.29
C MET A 175 33.90 -17.84 33.14
N LYS A 176 34.47 -17.29 32.07
CA LYS A 176 35.92 -17.27 31.85
C LYS A 176 36.65 -16.56 33.00
N LEU A 177 36.11 -15.43 33.47
CA LEU A 177 36.66 -14.69 34.60
C LEU A 177 36.61 -15.50 35.92
N ALA A 178 35.49 -16.18 36.19
CA ALA A 178 35.35 -17.01 37.38
C ALA A 178 36.34 -18.19 37.39
N LEU A 179 36.51 -18.86 36.24
CA LEU A 179 37.50 -19.92 36.05
C LEU A 179 38.92 -19.40 36.29
N GLN A 180 39.27 -18.26 35.69
CA GLN A 180 40.59 -17.64 35.89
C GLN A 180 40.85 -17.26 37.35
N LYS A 181 39.85 -16.74 38.06
CA LYS A 181 39.97 -16.48 39.51
C LYS A 181 40.27 -17.76 40.30
N SER A 182 39.55 -18.85 40.02
CA SER A 182 39.77 -20.15 40.66
C SER A 182 41.18 -20.70 40.41
N GLN A 183 41.64 -20.66 39.15
CA GLN A 183 42.99 -21.06 38.78
C GLN A 183 44.05 -20.19 39.48
N ASN A 184 43.83 -18.87 39.59
CA ASN A 184 44.74 -17.97 40.30
C ASN A 184 44.80 -18.29 41.80
N THR A 185 43.67 -18.59 42.43
CA THR A 185 43.63 -19.01 43.84
C THR A 185 44.36 -20.33 44.06
N GLU A 186 44.19 -21.30 43.14
CA GLU A 186 44.89 -22.58 43.22
C GLU A 186 46.41 -22.39 43.06
N LEU A 187 46.87 -21.61 42.07
CA LEU A 187 48.29 -21.29 41.91
C LEU A 187 48.88 -20.63 43.16
N ARG A 188 48.17 -19.68 43.77
CA ARG A 188 48.60 -19.06 45.03
C ARG A 188 48.71 -20.07 46.16
N SER A 189 47.77 -21.02 46.25
CA SER A 189 47.81 -22.11 47.22
C SER A 189 49.03 -23.01 47.01
N GLN A 190 49.25 -23.46 45.76
CA GLN A 190 50.38 -24.29 45.36
C GLN A 190 51.72 -23.61 45.68
N PHE A 191 51.89 -22.34 45.34
CA PHE A 191 53.08 -21.56 45.72
C PHE A 191 53.22 -21.48 47.24
N GLY A 192 52.14 -21.27 47.98
CA GLY A 192 52.16 -21.28 49.45
C GLY A 192 52.65 -22.61 50.04
N VAL A 193 52.26 -23.74 49.46
CA VAL A 193 52.76 -25.07 49.86
C VAL A 193 54.24 -25.20 49.54
N LEU A 194 54.67 -24.83 48.33
CA LEU A 194 56.08 -24.88 47.93
C LEU A 194 56.97 -24.02 48.82
N TYR A 195 56.54 -22.81 49.19
CA TYR A 195 57.29 -21.95 50.11
C TYR A 195 57.48 -22.61 51.48
N LYS A 196 56.45 -23.28 52.01
CA LYS A 196 56.57 -24.02 53.29
C LYS A 196 57.53 -25.19 53.19
N GLN A 197 57.52 -25.91 52.06
CA GLN A 197 58.45 -27.01 51.82
C GLN A 197 59.90 -26.51 51.70
N LEU A 198 60.11 -25.41 50.97
CA LEU A 198 61.42 -24.77 50.84
C LEU A 198 61.96 -24.31 52.21
N ASP A 199 61.12 -23.67 53.01
CA ASP A 199 61.47 -23.25 54.38
C ASP A 199 61.81 -24.45 55.29
N GLY A 200 61.10 -25.58 55.14
CA GLY A 200 61.45 -26.84 55.80
C GLY A 200 62.85 -27.35 55.38
N LEU A 201 63.11 -27.41 54.08
CA LEU A 201 64.42 -27.83 53.55
C LEU A 201 65.55 -26.90 53.99
N THR A 202 65.32 -25.59 54.03
CA THR A 202 66.31 -24.62 54.53
C THR A 202 66.68 -24.91 55.97
N ARG A 203 65.69 -25.15 56.85
CA ARG A 203 65.94 -25.55 58.25
C ARG A 203 66.69 -26.87 58.36
N ASP A 204 66.37 -27.86 57.53
CA ASP A 204 67.06 -29.15 57.54
C ASP A 204 68.52 -29.01 57.10
N VAL A 205 68.80 -28.14 56.12
CA VAL A 205 70.16 -27.79 55.70
C VAL A 205 70.92 -27.07 56.81
N GLU A 206 70.31 -26.09 57.48
CA GLU A 206 70.91 -25.39 58.63
C GLU A 206 71.27 -26.38 59.75
N ARG A 207 70.34 -27.28 60.09
CA ARG A 207 70.56 -28.33 61.09
C ARG A 207 71.66 -29.30 60.68
N SER A 208 71.65 -29.75 59.42
CA SER A 208 72.68 -30.64 58.88
C SER A 208 74.05 -29.96 58.91
N SER A 209 74.13 -28.68 58.56
CA SER A 209 75.33 -27.86 58.63
C SER A 209 75.87 -27.74 60.06
N GLU A 210 74.99 -27.54 61.05
CA GLU A 210 75.36 -27.50 62.47
C GLU A 210 75.95 -28.86 62.92
N ILE A 211 75.29 -29.97 62.60
CA ILE A 211 75.78 -31.32 62.92
C ILE A 211 77.14 -31.58 62.24
N ALA A 212 77.30 -31.18 60.98
CA ALA A 212 78.56 -31.32 60.25
C ALA A 212 79.70 -30.54 60.92
N PHE A 213 79.42 -29.32 61.40
CA PHE A 213 80.39 -28.52 62.14
C PHE A 213 80.84 -29.20 63.46
N ILE A 214 79.89 -29.72 64.23
CA ILE A 214 80.20 -30.46 65.48
C ILE A 214 81.04 -31.71 65.18
N LEU A 215 80.68 -32.47 64.14
CA LEU A 215 81.43 -33.66 63.75
C LEU A 215 82.85 -33.31 63.27
N GLN A 216 83.03 -32.20 62.54
CA GLN A 216 84.35 -31.71 62.16
C GLN A 216 85.20 -31.34 63.38
N GLU A 217 84.63 -30.64 64.36
CA GLU A 217 85.32 -30.31 65.62
C GLU A 217 85.76 -31.58 66.37
N GLN A 218 84.87 -32.58 66.48
CA GLN A 218 85.20 -33.85 67.12
C GLN A 218 86.31 -34.62 66.38
N ILE A 219 86.27 -34.63 65.04
CA ILE A 219 87.33 -35.22 64.21
C ILE A 219 88.65 -34.48 64.46
N GLU A 220 88.64 -33.15 64.54
CA GLU A 220 89.85 -32.37 64.79
C GLU A 220 90.44 -32.68 66.18
N ILE A 221 89.60 -32.76 67.22
CA ILE A 221 90.01 -33.17 68.57
C ILE A 221 90.60 -34.59 68.57
N LYS A 222 89.92 -35.55 67.92
CA LYS A 222 90.42 -36.93 67.79
C LYS A 222 91.73 -36.98 67.02
N ASN A 223 91.88 -36.23 65.94
CA ASN A 223 93.11 -36.14 65.16
C ASN A 223 94.27 -35.55 65.98
N ARG A 224 94.02 -34.48 66.75
CA ARG A 224 95.01 -33.92 67.70
C ARG A 224 95.42 -34.95 68.77
N THR A 225 94.46 -35.73 69.26
CA THR A 225 94.69 -36.79 70.25
C THR A 225 95.51 -37.95 69.66
N ILE A 226 95.16 -38.42 68.46
CA ILE A 226 95.93 -39.42 67.71
C ILE A 226 97.36 -38.93 67.47
N LYS A 227 97.53 -37.68 67.05
CA LYS A 227 98.86 -37.08 66.82
C LYS A 227 99.69 -37.09 68.11
N ARG A 228 99.09 -36.75 69.26
CA ARG A 228 99.75 -36.83 70.58
C ARG A 228 100.12 -38.28 70.94
N LEU A 229 99.20 -39.22 70.79
CA LEU A 229 99.44 -40.64 71.09
C LEU A 229 100.55 -41.23 70.21
N LYS A 230 100.60 -40.86 68.92
CA LYS A 230 101.69 -41.23 68.00
C LYS A 230 103.05 -40.66 68.41
N LEU A 231 103.10 -39.47 69.00
CA LEU A 231 104.34 -38.87 69.50
C LEU A 231 104.82 -39.52 70.82
N SER A 232 103.92 -40.18 71.56
CA SER A 232 104.23 -40.90 72.81
C SER A 232 104.51 -42.40 72.63
N VAL A 233 104.47 -42.92 71.41
CA VAL A 233 104.83 -44.30 71.07
C VAL A 233 106.20 -44.27 70.35
N PRO A 234 107.25 -44.97 70.84
CA PRO A 234 108.47 -45.18 70.08
C PRO A 234 108.13 -45.88 68.77
N GLU A 235 108.71 -45.42 67.66
CA GLU A 235 108.57 -46.02 66.34
C GLU A 235 108.84 -47.54 66.39
N GLU A 236 107.85 -48.34 66.03
CA GLU A 236 108.12 -49.59 65.32
C GLU A 236 107.63 -49.44 63.89
N GLN A 237 108.61 -49.26 63.01
CA GLN A 237 108.48 -49.31 61.57
C GLN A 237 107.94 -50.68 61.15
N GLN A 238 107.01 -50.71 60.20
CA GLN A 238 106.96 -51.79 59.23
C GLN A 238 106.56 -51.25 57.85
N GLN A 239 107.53 -51.34 56.95
CA GLN A 239 107.42 -51.19 55.50
C GLN A 239 106.47 -52.25 54.93
N GLN A 240 105.71 -51.87 53.89
CA GLN A 240 105.48 -52.71 52.70
C GLN A 240 104.77 -51.90 51.59
N GLN A 241 105.48 -51.69 50.48
CA GLN A 241 104.92 -51.57 49.12
C GLN A 241 104.63 -53.01 48.60
N PRO A 242 103.71 -53.28 47.63
CA PRO A 242 103.86 -52.84 46.22
C PRO A 242 102.56 -52.67 45.37
N ASN A 243 102.82 -52.26 44.11
CA ASN A 243 101.95 -52.10 42.93
C ASN A 243 101.07 -53.32 42.57
N ASP A 244 99.89 -53.13 41.95
CA ASP A 244 99.67 -53.20 40.47
C ASP A 244 98.18 -53.39 40.07
N THR A 245 97.74 -52.53 39.14
CA THR A 245 96.88 -52.71 37.94
C THR A 245 95.56 -53.54 37.91
N PHE A 246 94.55 -52.95 37.22
CA PHE A 246 93.46 -53.56 36.41
C PHE A 246 92.22 -54.07 37.20
N VAL A 247 90.93 -53.99 36.81
CA VAL A 247 90.16 -53.48 35.66
C VAL A 247 88.67 -53.32 36.08
N GLY A 248 87.87 -52.58 35.30
CA GLY A 248 86.40 -52.38 35.50
C GLY A 248 85.54 -53.66 35.45
N PRO A 249 84.18 -53.59 35.47
CA PRO A 249 83.40 -52.85 34.46
C PRO A 249 82.04 -52.20 34.93
N LYS A 250 81.48 -51.33 34.07
CA LYS A 250 80.07 -51.16 33.56
C LYS A 250 78.86 -51.33 34.53
N GLU A 251 77.68 -50.69 34.43
CA GLU A 251 76.90 -50.01 33.38
C GLU A 251 75.61 -49.41 34.00
N ASN A 252 74.95 -48.50 33.25
CA ASN A 252 73.50 -48.18 33.23
C ASN A 252 72.81 -47.52 34.44
N ASP A 253 71.82 -46.61 34.35
CA ASP A 253 70.95 -46.01 33.31
C ASP A 253 70.62 -44.58 33.84
N GLY A 254 70.51 -43.50 33.06
CA GLY A 254 69.45 -43.23 32.10
C GLY A 254 68.27 -42.48 32.74
N CYS A 255 68.20 -41.14 32.61
CA CYS A 255 66.95 -40.40 32.37
C CYS A 255 67.21 -38.95 31.96
N GLU A 256 67.00 -38.66 30.68
CA GLU A 256 66.82 -37.32 30.11
C GLU A 256 65.53 -36.68 30.64
N VAL A 257 65.58 -35.39 30.98
CA VAL A 257 64.39 -34.54 31.00
C VAL A 257 64.64 -33.36 30.08
N ALA A 258 64.02 -33.43 28.90
CA ALA A 258 63.99 -32.36 27.92
C ALA A 258 63.18 -31.16 28.46
N ILE A 259 63.80 -29.99 28.49
CA ILE A 259 63.10 -28.71 28.69
C ILE A 259 62.68 -28.22 27.30
N ALA A 260 61.45 -28.52 26.91
CA ALA A 260 60.82 -27.94 25.72
C ALA A 260 60.22 -26.56 26.07
N LEU A 261 60.72 -25.52 25.39
CA LEU A 261 60.09 -24.20 25.32
C LEU A 261 58.73 -24.30 24.59
N PRO A 262 57.63 -23.74 25.13
CA PRO A 262 56.40 -23.59 24.36
C PRO A 262 56.52 -22.48 23.32
N ARG A 263 56.17 -22.83 22.08
CA ARG A 263 56.01 -21.96 20.92
C ARG A 263 54.86 -20.97 21.09
N GLU A 264 55.01 -19.85 20.42
CA GLU A 264 54.02 -18.80 20.15
C GLU A 264 52.64 -19.36 19.78
N ILE A 265 51.59 -18.86 20.45
CA ILE A 265 50.21 -18.97 19.99
C ILE A 265 49.88 -17.69 19.22
N LYS A 266 49.68 -17.85 17.91
CA LYS A 266 49.15 -16.83 17.02
C LYS A 266 47.73 -16.48 17.44
N THR A 267 47.45 -15.18 17.53
CA THR A 267 46.11 -14.59 17.58
C THR A 267 45.37 -14.89 16.28
N GLU A 268 44.30 -15.68 16.34
CA GLU A 268 43.27 -15.68 15.31
C GLU A 268 42.19 -14.67 15.68
N GLN A 269 42.04 -13.68 14.79
CA GLN A 269 40.92 -12.77 14.73
C GLN A 269 39.67 -13.54 14.30
N TYR A 270 38.59 -13.42 15.07
CA TYR A 270 37.22 -13.32 14.57
C TYR A 270 36.43 -12.41 15.52
#